data_AF-A0A2X2K314-F1
#
_entry.id   AF-A0A2X2K314-F1
#
_cell.length_a   1.000
_cell.length_b   1.000
_cell.length_c   1.000
_cell.angle_alpha   90.00
_cell.angle_beta   90.00
_cell.angle_gamma   90.00
#
_symmetry.space_group_name_H-M   'P 1'
#
loop_
_entity.id
_entity.type
_entity.pdbx_description
1 polymer ?
#
loop_
_entity_poly.entity_id
_entity_poly.type
_entity_poly.pdbx_seq_one_letter_code
_entity_poly.pdbx_strand_id
1 'polypeptide(L)'
;MTAYKPYRHQLRRSLFASTIFPVFLVIIIGLVSFYAIYIWIEHRTIHQHVDESQSSLHHTEKQIQTFITQHNNSFQELDLTNHHDVTATKRELLKLIHQQPATLYYELSGPNQFITNNYEHLNTKNMYLFSTHQLKFKNSTYMLKIYIANTPRLSEIKKR
;
A
#
# COMPACT_ATOMS: atom_id res chain seq x y z
N MET A 1 12.10 -76.90 -16.65
CA MET A 1 11.50 -76.11 -17.74
C MET A 1 10.28 -75.37 -17.22
N THR A 2 10.46 -74.15 -16.74
CA THR A 2 9.36 -73.32 -16.23
C THR A 2 8.67 -72.64 -17.40
N ALA A 3 7.42 -73.03 -17.68
CA ALA A 3 6.59 -72.44 -18.71
C ALA A 3 6.42 -70.93 -18.44
N TYR A 4 7.08 -70.11 -19.25
CA TYR A 4 6.87 -68.67 -19.30
C TYR A 4 5.40 -68.43 -19.64
N LYS A 5 4.64 -67.79 -18.74
CA LYS A 5 3.22 -67.45 -18.94
C LYS A 5 3.11 -65.98 -19.37
N PRO A 6 3.31 -65.64 -20.66
CA PRO A 6 3.24 -64.25 -21.16
C PRO A 6 1.87 -63.61 -20.89
N TYR A 7 0.82 -64.44 -20.79
CA TYR A 7 -0.56 -64.01 -20.60
C TYR A 7 -0.82 -63.32 -19.25
N ARG A 8 -0.22 -63.79 -18.14
CA ARG A 8 -0.38 -63.15 -16.82
C ARG A 8 0.35 -61.80 -16.75
N HIS A 9 1.48 -61.67 -17.43
CA HIS A 9 2.21 -60.39 -17.53
C HIS A 9 1.46 -59.38 -18.40
N GLN A 10 0.87 -59.81 -19.52
CA GLN A 10 0.04 -58.95 -20.37
C GLN A 10 -1.25 -58.50 -19.65
N LEU A 11 -1.92 -59.38 -18.91
CA LEU A 11 -3.09 -59.04 -18.09
C LEU A 11 -2.77 -58.02 -16.99
N ARG A 12 -1.65 -58.19 -16.27
CA ARG A 12 -1.22 -57.20 -15.25
C ARG A 12 -0.85 -55.86 -15.87
N ARG A 13 -0.19 -55.85 -17.03
CA ARG A 13 0.18 -54.62 -17.76
C ARG A 13 -1.04 -53.91 -18.32
N SER A 14 -2.05 -54.66 -18.77
CA SER A 14 -3.35 -54.15 -19.24
C SER A 14 -4.17 -53.56 -18.10
N LEU A 15 -4.27 -54.23 -16.95
CA LEU A 15 -4.92 -53.69 -15.74
C LEU A 15 -4.21 -52.43 -15.24
N PHE A 16 -2.87 -52.41 -15.21
CA PHE A 16 -2.12 -51.23 -14.81
C PHE A 16 -2.38 -50.03 -15.73
N ALA A 17 -2.47 -50.27 -17.04
CA ALA A 17 -2.77 -49.22 -18.03
C ALA A 17 -4.23 -48.77 -18.03
N SER A 18 -5.19 -49.64 -17.70
CA SER A 18 -6.63 -49.34 -17.79
C SER A 18 -7.24 -48.82 -16.50
N THR A 19 -6.68 -49.15 -15.33
CA THR A 19 -7.24 -48.75 -14.03
C THR A 19 -6.28 -47.91 -13.20
N ILE A 20 -5.01 -48.31 -13.08
CA ILE A 20 -4.06 -47.58 -12.21
C ILE A 20 -3.60 -46.27 -12.86
N PHE A 21 -3.21 -46.31 -14.14
CA PHE A 21 -2.73 -45.13 -14.84
C PHE A 21 -3.80 -44.02 -14.96
N PRO A 22 -5.07 -44.29 -15.34
CA PRO A 22 -6.10 -43.25 -15.39
C PRO A 22 -6.42 -42.67 -14.01
N VAL A 23 -6.48 -43.49 -12.96
CA VAL A 23 -6.72 -43.01 -11.59
C VAL A 23 -5.57 -42.10 -11.12
N PHE A 24 -4.32 -42.49 -11.38
CA PHE A 24 -3.17 -41.67 -11.04
C PHE A 24 -3.17 -40.33 -11.81
N LEU A 25 -3.56 -40.36 -13.08
CA LEU A 25 -3.68 -39.16 -13.92
C LEU A 25 -4.78 -38.22 -13.39
N VAL A 26 -5.93 -38.76 -12.97
CA VAL A 26 -7.00 -38.00 -12.32
C VAL A 26 -6.53 -37.36 -11.01
N ILE A 27 -5.73 -38.07 -10.20
CA ILE A 27 -5.15 -37.51 -8.96
C ILE A 27 -4.20 -36.35 -9.28
N ILE A 28 -3.33 -36.49 -10.28
CA ILE A 28 -2.42 -35.43 -10.70
C ILE A 28 -3.21 -34.21 -11.22
N ILE A 29 -4.20 -34.43 -12.08
CA ILE A 29 -5.06 -33.34 -12.58
C ILE A 29 -5.76 -32.65 -11.41
N GLY A 30 -6.32 -33.42 -10.46
CA GLY A 30 -6.96 -32.87 -9.26
C GLY A 30 -6.03 -32.00 -8.42
N LEU A 31 -4.79 -32.44 -8.22
CA LEU A 31 -3.78 -31.66 -7.49
C LEU A 31 -3.38 -30.38 -8.24
N VAL A 32 -3.15 -30.47 -9.56
CA VAL A 32 -2.82 -29.30 -10.39
C VAL A 32 -3.98 -28.30 -10.40
N SER A 33 -5.22 -28.77 -10.56
CA SER A 33 -6.41 -27.92 -10.51
C SER A 33 -6.60 -27.26 -9.15
N PHE A 34 -6.42 -28.00 -8.05
CA PHE A 34 -6.50 -27.43 -6.70
C PHE A 34 -5.44 -26.35 -6.49
N TYR A 35 -4.20 -26.62 -6.89
CA TYR A 35 -3.10 -25.66 -6.76
C TYR A 35 -3.31 -24.41 -7.62
N ALA A 36 -3.84 -24.57 -8.84
CA ALA A 36 -4.18 -23.46 -9.71
C ALA A 36 -5.29 -22.58 -9.12
N ILE A 37 -6.33 -23.17 -8.52
CA ILE A 37 -7.41 -22.44 -7.86
C ILE A 37 -6.87 -21.69 -6.63
N TYR A 38 -6.02 -22.34 -5.83
CA TYR A 38 -5.40 -21.72 -4.66
C TYR A 38 -4.60 -20.46 -5.04
N ILE A 39 -3.69 -20.58 -6.02
CA ILE A 39 -2.91 -19.43 -6.52
C ILE A 39 -3.84 -18.34 -7.06
N TRP A 40 -4.89 -18.71 -7.79
CA TRP A 40 -5.81 -17.73 -8.34
C TRP A 40 -6.54 -16.92 -7.26
N ILE A 41 -6.97 -17.58 -6.18
CA ILE A 41 -7.59 -16.90 -5.03
C ILE A 41 -6.58 -15.95 -4.37
N GLU A 42 -5.38 -16.44 -4.08
CA GLU A 42 -4.33 -15.63 -3.45
C GLU A 42 -3.97 -14.40 -4.29
N HIS A 43 -3.78 -14.61 -5.59
CA HIS A 43 -3.49 -13.54 -6.55
C HIS A 43 -4.63 -12.53 -6.64
N ARG A 44 -5.89 -12.99 -6.62
CA ARG A 44 -7.06 -12.10 -6.61
C ARG A 44 -7.13 -11.26 -5.33
N THR A 45 -6.81 -11.85 -4.18
CA THR A 45 -6.76 -11.13 -2.90
C THR A 45 -5.64 -10.08 -2.90
N ILE A 46 -4.47 -10.40 -3.44
CA ILE A 46 -3.37 -9.43 -3.61
C ILE A 46 -3.81 -8.28 -4.51
N HIS A 47 -4.43 -8.57 -5.66
CA HIS A 47 -4.95 -7.52 -6.55
C HIS A 47 -5.94 -6.60 -5.86
N GLN A 48 -6.90 -7.17 -5.12
CA GLN A 48 -7.86 -6.39 -4.37
C GLN A 48 -7.17 -5.47 -3.35
N HIS A 49 -6.16 -5.96 -2.64
CA HIS A 49 -5.38 -5.14 -1.71
C HIS A 49 -4.63 -4.01 -2.41
N VAL A 50 -4.04 -4.29 -3.58
CA VAL A 50 -3.32 -3.29 -4.39
C VAL A 50 -4.26 -2.20 -4.88
N ASP A 51 -5.40 -2.58 -5.47
CA ASP A 51 -6.37 -1.63 -6.04
C ASP A 51 -6.94 -0.70 -4.97
N GLU A 52 -7.30 -1.24 -3.81
CA GLU A 52 -7.85 -0.44 -2.72
C GLU A 52 -6.79 0.45 -2.05
N SER A 53 -5.54 -0.02 -1.91
CA SER A 53 -4.42 0.82 -1.47
C SER A 53 -4.15 1.96 -2.46
N GLN A 54 -4.15 1.67 -3.76
CA GLN A 54 -3.94 2.66 -4.81
C GLN A 54 -5.05 3.72 -4.79
N SER A 55 -6.31 3.28 -4.70
CA SER A 55 -7.46 4.18 -4.61
C SER A 55 -7.39 5.09 -3.37
N SER A 56 -7.03 4.52 -2.22
CA SER A 56 -6.85 5.29 -0.98
C SER A 56 -5.75 6.33 -1.09
N LEU A 57 -4.59 5.98 -1.63
CA LEU A 57 -3.49 6.93 -1.84
C LEU A 57 -3.88 8.03 -2.82
N HIS A 58 -4.54 7.67 -3.93
CA HIS A 58 -4.99 8.65 -4.92
C HIS A 58 -6.03 9.63 -4.33
N HIS A 59 -6.92 9.12 -3.48
CA HIS A 59 -7.86 9.97 -2.75
C HIS A 59 -7.15 10.95 -1.80
N THR A 60 -6.16 10.47 -1.05
CA THR A 60 -5.35 11.31 -0.15
C THR A 60 -4.59 12.38 -0.92
N GLU A 61 -3.99 12.06 -2.07
CA GLU A 61 -3.34 13.05 -2.93
C GLU A 61 -4.32 14.15 -3.35
N LYS A 62 -5.50 13.74 -3.83
CA LYS A 62 -6.54 14.68 -4.26
C LYS A 62 -7.00 15.59 -3.12
N GLN A 63 -7.16 15.06 -1.91
CA GLN A 63 -7.53 15.86 -0.74
C GLN A 63 -6.43 16.87 -0.37
N ILE A 64 -5.16 16.46 -0.41
CA ILE A 64 -4.02 17.37 -0.18
C ILE A 64 -4.01 18.49 -1.23
N GLN A 65 -4.12 18.16 -2.52
CA GLN A 65 -4.14 19.18 -3.59
C GLN A 65 -5.33 20.15 -3.43
N THR A 66 -6.50 19.62 -3.06
CA THR A 66 -7.70 20.43 -2.79
C THR A 66 -7.48 21.36 -1.62
N PHE A 67 -6.89 20.87 -0.52
CA PHE A 67 -6.56 21.67 0.65
C PHE A 67 -5.61 22.81 0.31
N ILE A 68 -4.53 22.53 -0.43
CA ILE A 68 -3.55 23.53 -0.85
C ILE A 68 -4.21 24.62 -1.70
N THR A 69 -5.08 24.22 -2.63
CA THR A 69 -5.79 25.16 -3.51
C THR A 69 -6.75 26.04 -2.71
N GLN A 70 -7.53 25.45 -1.80
CA GLN A 70 -8.51 26.17 -0.99
C GLN A 70 -7.87 27.14 0.02
N HIS A 71 -6.73 26.74 0.60
CA HIS A 71 -6.06 27.54 1.64
C HIS A 71 -4.97 28.47 1.07
N ASN A 72 -4.74 28.49 -0.25
CA ASN A 72 -3.70 29.32 -0.85
C ASN A 72 -3.84 30.81 -0.48
N ASN A 73 -5.04 31.37 -0.57
CA ASN A 73 -5.29 32.76 -0.22
C ASN A 73 -5.12 33.00 1.29
N SER A 74 -5.58 32.07 2.11
CA SER A 74 -5.44 32.16 3.58
C SER A 74 -3.97 32.12 4.00
N PHE A 75 -3.15 31.25 3.41
CA PHE A 75 -1.72 31.19 3.71
C PHE A 75 -1.00 32.49 3.39
N GLN A 76 -1.38 33.19 2.31
CA GLN A 76 -0.79 34.48 1.94
C GLN A 76 -1.05 35.59 2.96
N GLU A 77 -2.08 35.47 3.79
CA GLU A 77 -2.39 36.42 4.86
C GLU A 77 -1.70 36.10 6.19
N LEU A 78 -1.32 34.84 6.39
CA LEU A 78 -0.69 34.36 7.63
C LEU A 78 0.80 34.70 7.66
N ASP A 79 1.23 35.30 8.76
CA ASP A 79 2.64 35.59 9.03
C ASP A 79 3.20 34.55 10.00
N LEU A 80 4.02 33.65 9.50
CA LEU A 80 4.60 32.59 10.33
C LEU A 80 5.62 33.10 11.35
N THR A 81 5.97 34.39 11.41
CA THR A 81 6.70 34.94 12.56
C THR A 81 5.80 35.17 13.78
N ASN A 82 4.49 35.29 13.58
CA ASN A 82 3.51 35.48 14.65
C ASN A 82 3.06 34.13 15.23
N HIS A 83 3.11 34.00 16.55
CA HIS A 83 2.71 32.76 17.24
C HIS A 83 1.24 32.37 17.01
N HIS A 84 0.34 33.34 16.83
CA HIS A 84 -1.08 33.07 16.56
C HIS A 84 -1.27 32.38 15.20
N ASP A 85 -0.61 32.90 14.17
CA ASP A 85 -0.70 32.42 12.79
C ASP A 85 0.02 31.07 12.62
N VAL A 86 1.13 30.87 13.34
CA VAL A 86 1.78 29.56 13.47
C VAL A 86 0.82 28.53 14.05
N THR A 87 0.05 28.90 15.08
CA THR A 87 -0.92 28.01 15.70
C THR A 87 -2.09 27.71 14.77
N ALA A 88 -2.61 28.71 14.05
CA ALA A 88 -3.65 28.53 13.05
C ALA A 88 -3.19 27.56 11.93
N THR A 89 -1.97 27.77 11.41
CA THR A 89 -1.38 26.91 10.37
C THR A 89 -1.21 25.46 10.88
N LYS A 90 -0.69 25.28 12.10
CA LYS A 90 -0.58 23.95 12.72
C LYS A 90 -1.92 23.25 12.84
N ARG A 91 -2.98 23.98 13.22
CA ARG A 91 -4.34 23.42 13.35
C ARG A 91 -4.87 22.92 12.00
N GLU A 92 -4.76 23.72 10.95
CA GLU A 92 -5.22 23.31 9.62
C GLU A 92 -4.41 22.15 9.05
N LEU A 93 -3.09 22.17 9.20
CA LEU A 93 -2.24 21.04 8.79
C LEU A 93 -2.59 19.76 9.58
N LEU A 94 -2.73 19.83 10.90
CA LEU A 94 -3.12 18.66 11.70
C LEU A 94 -4.52 18.17 11.32
N LYS A 95 -5.46 19.06 11.05
CA LYS A 95 -6.81 18.70 10.59
C LYS A 95 -6.74 17.93 9.26
N LEU A 96 -5.95 18.39 8.30
CA LEU A 96 -5.71 17.68 7.04
C LEU A 96 -5.14 16.28 7.28
N ILE A 97 -4.13 16.16 8.15
CA ILE A 97 -3.46 14.89 8.45
C ILE A 97 -4.44 13.86 9.03
N HIS A 98 -5.27 14.26 10.00
CA HIS A 98 -6.22 13.35 10.65
C HIS A 98 -7.46 13.02 9.80
N GLN A 99 -7.70 13.75 8.72
CA GLN A 99 -8.73 13.39 7.74
C GLN A 99 -8.29 12.24 6.83
N GLN A 100 -6.98 11.97 6.73
CA GLN A 100 -6.47 10.90 5.89
C GLN A 100 -6.44 9.57 6.64
N PRO A 101 -6.66 8.44 5.94
CA PRO A 101 -6.50 7.12 6.54
C PRO A 101 -5.03 6.78 6.83
N ALA A 102 -4.08 7.35 6.10
CA ALA A 102 -2.65 7.07 6.25
C ALA A 102 -2.02 7.84 7.43
N THR A 103 -0.97 7.27 8.05
CA THR A 103 -0.15 8.01 9.01
C THR A 103 0.79 8.92 8.24
N LEU A 104 0.45 10.21 8.25
CA LEU A 104 1.16 11.26 7.52
C LEU A 104 1.99 12.14 8.47
N TYR A 105 3.19 12.48 8.02
CA TYR A 105 4.04 13.49 8.64
C TYR A 105 4.22 14.66 7.69
N TYR A 106 4.02 15.88 8.18
CA TYR A 106 4.33 17.08 7.42
C TYR A 106 5.61 17.74 7.94
N GLU A 107 6.34 18.36 7.02
CA GLU A 107 7.45 19.25 7.31
C GLU A 107 7.20 20.56 6.56
N LEU A 108 6.93 21.63 7.29
CA LEU A 108 6.86 22.99 6.75
C LEU A 108 8.16 23.71 7.08
N SER A 109 9.01 23.85 6.07
CA SER A 109 10.35 24.43 6.19
C SER A 109 10.38 25.82 5.57
N GLY A 110 10.85 26.80 6.32
CA GLY A 110 11.11 28.15 5.81
C GLY A 110 12.42 28.72 6.36
N PRO A 111 12.68 30.03 6.16
CA PRO A 111 13.96 30.64 6.47
C PRO A 111 14.34 30.54 7.96
N ASN A 112 13.37 30.74 8.86
CA ASN A 112 13.61 30.79 10.31
C ASN A 112 12.76 29.79 11.11
N GLN A 113 12.01 28.91 10.44
CA GLN A 113 11.12 27.98 11.12
C GLN A 113 11.05 26.64 10.42
N PHE A 114 10.96 25.62 11.27
CA PHE A 114 10.67 24.25 10.89
C PHE A 114 9.50 23.77 11.73
N ILE A 115 8.35 23.53 11.09
CA ILE A 115 7.13 23.08 11.74
C ILE A 115 6.83 21.66 11.27
N THR A 116 6.71 20.74 12.21
CA THR A 116 6.39 19.34 11.92
C THR A 116 5.48 18.74 12.98
N ASN A 117 4.75 17.68 12.60
CA ASN A 117 4.10 16.76 13.53
C ASN A 117 4.93 15.50 13.82
N ASN A 118 6.16 15.41 13.30
CA ASN A 118 7.09 14.34 13.63
C ASN A 118 7.77 14.60 14.98
N TYR A 119 6.98 14.57 16.06
CA TYR A 119 7.44 14.88 17.42
C TYR A 119 8.50 13.88 17.92
N GLU A 120 8.45 12.64 17.42
CA GLU A 120 9.38 11.56 17.76
C GLU A 120 10.69 11.60 16.95
N HIS A 121 10.83 12.56 16.02
CA HIS A 121 12.02 12.70 15.18
C HIS A 121 12.37 11.41 14.40
N LEU A 122 11.34 10.72 13.91
CA LEU A 122 11.50 9.55 13.05
C LEU A 122 12.27 9.93 11.79
N ASN A 123 13.11 9.02 11.28
CA ASN A 123 13.90 9.28 10.09
C ASN A 123 13.01 9.35 8.83
N THR A 124 12.83 10.56 8.29
CA THR A 124 12.01 10.80 7.09
C THR A 124 12.57 10.17 5.82
N LYS A 125 13.86 9.79 5.78
CA LYS A 125 14.45 9.03 4.65
C LYS A 125 13.86 7.62 4.52
N ASN A 126 13.30 7.08 5.60
CA ASN A 126 12.65 5.77 5.60
C ASN A 126 11.16 5.87 5.26
N MET A 127 10.64 7.09 5.07
CA MET A 127 9.24 7.35 4.73
C MET A 127 9.10 7.64 3.24
N TYR A 128 7.91 7.42 2.71
CA TYR A 128 7.62 7.77 1.32
C TYR A 128 7.28 9.26 1.22
N LEU A 129 8.12 10.04 0.53
CA LEU A 129 7.80 11.43 0.20
C LEU A 129 6.62 11.45 -0.77
N PHE A 130 5.46 11.87 -0.27
CA PHE A 130 4.20 11.78 -0.99
C PHE A 130 3.93 13.03 -1.81
N SER A 131 4.13 14.21 -1.23
CA SER A 131 3.93 15.47 -1.93
C SER A 131 4.93 16.53 -1.48
N THR A 132 5.21 17.46 -2.37
CA THR A 132 6.04 18.64 -2.10
C THR A 132 5.40 19.86 -2.74
N HIS A 133 5.19 20.89 -1.95
CA HIS A 133 4.54 22.13 -2.37
C HIS A 133 5.32 23.33 -1.86
N GLN A 134 5.45 24.36 -2.70
CA GLN A 134 5.91 25.66 -2.27
C GLN A 134 4.69 26.54 -1.97
N LEU A 135 4.57 26.95 -0.71
CA LEU A 135 3.47 27.77 -0.22
C LEU A 135 3.96 29.18 0.04
N LYS A 136 3.25 30.16 -0.50
CA LYS A 136 3.55 31.57 -0.26
C LYS A 136 2.79 32.02 0.99
N PHE A 137 3.54 32.36 2.03
CA PHE A 137 3.01 33.03 3.22
C PHE A 137 3.26 34.53 3.14
N LYS A 138 2.68 35.29 4.07
CA LYS A 138 2.83 36.75 4.11
C LYS A 138 4.29 37.20 4.25
N ASN A 139 5.05 36.46 5.05
CA ASN A 139 6.43 36.79 5.40
C ASN A 139 7.48 36.15 4.49
N SER A 140 7.23 34.95 3.96
CA SER A 140 8.18 34.24 3.07
C SER A 140 7.51 33.09 2.31
N THR A 141 8.27 32.43 1.44
CA THR A 141 7.87 31.16 0.84
C THR A 141 8.35 30.01 1.71
N TYR A 142 7.45 29.08 2.01
CA TYR A 142 7.71 27.89 2.81
C TYR A 142 7.52 26.65 1.96
N MET A 143 8.37 25.65 2.17
CA MET A 143 8.27 24.35 1.52
C MET A 143 7.52 23.39 2.44
N LEU A 144 6.35 22.94 2.00
CA LEU A 144 5.58 21.89 2.65
C LEU A 144 5.93 20.55 2.00
N LYS A 145 6.44 19.62 2.79
CA LYS A 145 6.59 18.21 2.40
C LYS A 145 5.65 17.36 3.23
N ILE A 146 4.99 16.40 2.60
CA ILE A 146 4.17 15.42 3.29
C ILE A 146 4.74 14.04 3.00
N TYR A 147 4.98 13.28 4.06
CA TYR A 147 5.52 11.93 4.03
C TYR A 147 4.47 10.94 4.53
N ILE A 148 4.42 9.77 3.91
CA ILE A 148 3.67 8.62 4.40
C ILE A 148 4.64 7.70 5.14
N ALA A 149 4.39 7.47 6.43
CA ALA A 149 5.14 6.48 7.19
C ALA A 149 4.55 5.08 7.04
N ASN A 150 3.22 4.97 7.13
CA ASN A 150 2.50 3.74 6.89
C ASN A 150 1.04 4.03 6.50
N THR A 151 0.35 3.00 6.02
CA THR A 151 -1.11 3.00 5.95
C THR A 151 -1.64 1.86 6.82
N PRO A 152 -2.81 2.02 7.46
CA PRO A 152 -3.41 0.96 8.27
C PRO A 152 -3.57 -0.34 7.48
N ARG A 153 -3.98 -0.22 6.22
CA ARG A 153 -4.19 -1.35 5.31
C ARG A 153 -2.89 -2.11 4.98
N LEU A 154 -1.83 -1.40 4.57
CA LEU A 154 -0.54 -2.05 4.27
C LEU A 154 0.07 -2.68 5.53
N SER A 155 -0.16 -2.06 6.69
CA SER A 155 0.30 -2.59 7.98
C SER A 155 -0.47 -3.86 8.37
N GLU A 156 -1.78 -3.90 8.12
CA GLU A 156 -2.63 -5.06 8.39
C GLU A 156 -2.25 -6.24 7.48
N ILE A 157 -2.08 -5.99 6.18
CA ILE A 157 -1.69 -7.03 5.21
C ILE A 157 -0.31 -7.60 5.54
N LYS A 158 0.64 -6.77 6.00
CA LYS A 158 1.98 -7.22 6.39
C LYS A 158 1.98 -8.06 7.67
N LYS A 159 1.04 -7.81 8.58
CA LYS A 159 0.96 -8.50 9.88
C LYS A 159 0.28 -9.87 9.79
N ARG A 160 -0.65 -10.03 8.84
CA ARG A 160 -1.30 -11.30 8.53
C ARG A 160 -0.34 -12.22 7.79
#